data_AF-V6LP89-F1
#
_entry.id   AF-V6LP89-F1
#
_cell.length_a   1.000
_cell.length_b   1.000
_cell.length_c   1.000
_cell.angle_alpha   90.00
_cell.angle_beta   90.00
_cell.angle_gamma   90.00
#
_symmetry.space_group_name_H-M   'P 1'
#
loop_
_entity.id
_entity.type
_entity.pdbx_description
1 polymer ?
#
loop_
_entity_poly.entity_id
_entity_poly.type
_entity_poly.pdbx_seq_one_letter_code
_entity_poly.pdbx_strand_id
1 'polypeptide(L)'
;MIEAGTCSEDIVYGQSCYCEDSKPIYNCQECAGKQCSTCVRNTFLSNNKCIDCPSNCDTCADNNSCITCSEGYEKNPNTGICELSCKKEDDCMPVGEDFGNPATQMSISCIPNCLVCYSTTTCTFCNPSGFISTLTGQCTRECVGIQNGNYCDNGIAKPCDENLTSECICGNASFCVSCNTAGNQCKKCLPHMKFSKNGICGGCEDGFALEIKQCIPCTDENCKICPSKKNTCTSCKNNFSVQNGKCEKHCQVRTSTCAINQICDTICKDCINNCATCKDAVDKCLTCESGFMLEGDKCVTCPNGCANCDGDKNNCKICNDGFFVKDRACTTCDGNTTEKCKCGNAVNCATCDSSDIGNCGNCITSYKKASDETCSTCVDGYLMVGMVCKKCEQTCATCSQSIEKCTSCIDSHTMSINQTCEKNCTGELEDGKACNDEKTVDCGGNDQITACKCEDTANCFKCDSSDNKKCESCMTGYKFVNQQCDSCMDVYTAVGTFCVLQSQTPGANLSGGTIAGIVIAVLVVVGGAGVIFWYIKKSKVNQEIEMPKSNIK
;
A
#
# COMPACT_ATOMS: atom_id res chain seq x y z
N MET A 1 55.67 42.77 -0.36
CA MET A 1 55.90 42.88 1.10
C MET A 1 54.55 42.71 1.74
N ILE A 2 54.28 41.53 2.30
CA ILE A 2 53.03 41.26 3.02
C ILE A 2 53.37 41.52 4.50
N GLU A 3 52.74 42.54 5.07
CA GLU A 3 52.95 42.94 6.47
C GLU A 3 52.69 41.76 7.40
N ALA A 4 53.55 41.57 8.39
CA ALA A 4 53.31 40.66 9.49
C ALA A 4 52.14 41.20 10.32
N GLY A 5 50.92 40.76 9.98
CA GLY A 5 49.72 41.11 10.72
C GLY A 5 49.72 40.41 12.08
N THR A 6 49.62 41.20 13.14
CA THR A 6 49.18 40.71 14.45
C THR A 6 47.81 40.04 14.29
N CYS A 7 47.58 38.88 14.93
CA CYS A 7 46.27 38.23 14.96
C CYS A 7 45.17 39.27 15.24
N SER A 8 44.17 39.34 14.37
CA SER A 8 43.03 40.25 14.45
C SER A 8 41.78 39.51 13.97
N GLU A 9 40.61 39.99 14.37
CA GLU A 9 39.32 39.53 13.87
C GLU A 9 39.15 39.71 12.35
N ASP A 10 39.98 40.54 11.72
CA ASP A 10 39.94 40.84 10.27
C ASP A 10 40.67 39.80 9.39
N ILE A 11 41.30 38.77 9.97
CA ILE A 11 41.96 37.72 9.19
C ILE A 11 40.90 36.95 8.39
N VAL A 12 41.08 36.86 7.08
CA VAL A 12 40.18 36.12 6.19
C VAL A 12 40.78 34.79 5.73
N TYR A 13 39.93 33.89 5.20
CA TYR A 13 40.33 32.59 4.69
C TYR A 13 41.50 32.68 3.70
N GLY A 14 42.52 31.84 3.89
CA GLY A 14 43.77 31.80 3.14
C GLY A 14 44.90 32.68 3.69
N GLN A 15 44.63 33.56 4.65
CA GLN A 15 45.66 34.37 5.30
C GLN A 15 46.30 33.65 6.48
N SER A 16 47.45 34.15 6.94
CA SER A 16 48.20 33.56 8.07
C SER A 16 48.40 34.55 9.22
N CYS A 17 48.21 34.08 10.45
CA CYS A 17 48.62 34.80 11.67
C CYS A 17 49.92 34.22 12.25
N TYR A 18 50.70 35.04 12.96
CA TYR A 18 51.91 34.64 13.68
C TYR A 18 51.68 34.62 15.21
N CYS A 19 51.51 33.43 15.79
CA CYS A 19 51.46 33.25 17.26
C CYS A 19 52.85 33.13 17.91
N GLU A 20 53.88 32.93 17.09
CA GLU A 20 55.30 32.95 17.46
C GLU A 20 56.07 33.61 16.31
N ASP A 21 57.10 34.39 16.63
CA ASP A 21 57.90 35.11 15.64
C ASP A 21 58.34 34.18 14.50
N SER A 22 58.03 34.57 13.27
CA SER A 22 58.41 33.87 12.03
C SER A 22 57.78 32.48 11.79
N LYS A 23 56.72 32.10 12.52
CA LYS A 23 55.95 30.87 12.23
C LYS A 23 54.48 31.19 11.88
N PRO A 24 54.12 31.21 10.58
CA PRO A 24 52.74 31.48 10.16
C PRO A 24 51.85 30.26 10.45
N ILE A 25 50.66 30.52 10.99
CA ILE A 25 49.55 29.58 11.11
C ILE A 25 48.45 30.10 10.18
N TYR A 26 48.20 29.36 9.09
CA TYR A 26 47.15 29.69 8.12
C TYR A 26 45.77 29.52 8.74
N ASN A 27 44.84 30.39 8.33
CA ASN A 27 43.45 30.41 8.76
C ASN A 27 43.24 30.64 10.28
N CYS A 28 44.27 31.11 10.98
CA CYS A 28 44.21 31.42 12.41
C CYS A 28 43.87 32.89 12.65
N GLN A 29 42.89 33.14 13.52
CA GLN A 29 42.38 34.47 13.85
C GLN A 29 42.90 34.97 15.21
N GLU A 30 43.05 34.08 16.20
CA GLU A 30 43.54 34.44 17.54
C GLU A 30 44.52 33.41 18.10
N CYS A 31 45.40 33.85 18.99
CA CYS A 31 46.39 32.99 19.65
C CYS A 31 46.17 32.90 21.16
N ALA A 32 46.31 31.70 21.72
CA ALA A 32 46.52 31.48 23.15
C ALA A 32 47.99 31.09 23.36
N GLY A 33 48.82 32.06 23.75
CA GLY A 33 50.28 31.87 23.81
C GLY A 33 50.86 31.64 22.41
N LYS A 34 51.58 30.54 22.20
CA LYS A 34 52.25 30.20 20.92
C LYS A 34 51.40 29.38 19.95
N GLN A 35 50.11 29.19 20.25
CA GLN A 35 49.22 28.28 19.53
C GLN A 35 47.94 29.00 19.13
N CYS A 36 47.33 28.57 18.03
CA CYS A 36 46.06 29.10 17.58
C CYS A 36 44.93 28.71 18.56
N SER A 37 44.10 29.68 18.95
CA SER A 37 42.93 29.47 19.78
C SER A 37 41.62 29.61 19.02
N THR A 38 41.62 30.40 17.94
CA THR A 38 40.41 30.71 17.17
C THR A 38 40.73 30.69 15.69
N CYS A 39 39.91 30.00 14.90
CA CYS A 39 40.08 29.85 13.46
C CYS A 39 39.06 30.69 12.70
N VAL A 40 39.42 31.10 11.48
CA VAL A 40 38.52 31.86 10.59
C VAL A 40 37.35 31.00 10.10
N ARG A 41 36.28 31.66 9.62
CA ARG A 41 35.12 31.01 8.99
C ARG A 41 35.56 30.01 7.91
N ASN A 42 34.81 28.91 7.77
CA ASN A 42 35.09 27.74 6.92
C ASN A 42 36.19 26.81 7.45
N THR A 43 36.69 27.02 8.69
CA THR A 43 37.68 26.13 9.32
C THR A 43 37.35 25.85 10.78
N PHE A 44 37.92 24.78 11.34
CA PHE A 44 37.78 24.42 12.76
C PHE A 44 39.14 24.14 13.40
N LEU A 45 39.24 24.36 14.72
CA LEU A 45 40.47 24.16 15.46
C LEU A 45 40.65 22.67 15.81
N SER A 46 41.75 22.08 15.35
CA SER A 46 42.15 20.72 15.71
C SER A 46 43.66 20.63 15.83
N ASN A 47 44.14 20.09 16.95
CA ASN A 47 45.57 20.00 17.27
C ASN A 47 46.33 21.33 17.09
N ASN A 48 45.72 22.43 17.56
CA ASN A 48 46.27 23.79 17.48
C ASN A 48 46.48 24.33 16.05
N LYS A 49 45.81 23.73 15.05
CA LYS A 49 45.78 24.15 13.66
C LYS A 49 44.34 24.30 13.18
N CYS A 50 44.14 25.17 12.21
CA CYS A 50 42.86 25.35 11.55
C CYS A 50 42.76 24.40 10.36
N ILE A 51 41.77 23.52 10.38
CA ILE A 51 41.48 22.54 9.33
C ILE A 51 40.23 22.98 8.60
N ASP A 52 40.19 22.82 7.28
CA ASP A 52 39.02 23.17 6.48
C ASP A 52 37.79 22.35 6.87
N CYS A 53 36.65 23.03 6.91
CA CYS A 53 35.34 22.41 7.02
C CYS A 53 34.98 21.63 5.74
N PRO A 54 33.95 20.74 5.79
CA PRO A 54 33.37 20.15 4.59
C PRO A 54 32.97 21.21 3.54
N SER A 55 32.88 20.83 2.27
CA SER A 55 32.45 21.74 1.21
C SER A 55 31.14 22.47 1.53
N ASN A 56 31.05 23.74 1.15
CA ASN A 56 29.88 24.62 1.33
C ASN A 56 29.45 24.80 2.81
N CYS A 57 30.41 24.68 3.73
CA CYS A 57 30.21 24.79 5.17
C CYS A 57 30.91 26.02 5.75
N ASP A 58 30.15 26.87 6.44
CA ASP A 58 30.68 28.07 7.09
C ASP A 58 31.25 27.79 8.48
N THR A 59 30.65 26.87 9.23
CA THR A 59 31.12 26.47 10.56
C THR A 59 30.97 24.97 10.77
N CYS A 60 31.98 24.32 11.34
CA CYS A 60 32.00 22.89 11.60
C CYS A 60 32.73 22.57 12.91
N ALA A 61 32.46 21.40 13.48
CA ALA A 61 33.21 20.87 14.62
C ALA A 61 34.33 19.91 14.18
N ASP A 62 34.18 19.31 13.01
CA ASP A 62 35.12 18.38 12.39
C ASP A 62 35.02 18.44 10.86
N ASN A 63 35.85 17.65 10.16
CA ASN A 63 35.92 17.64 8.70
C ASN A 63 34.85 16.78 8.02
N ASN A 64 33.91 16.19 8.78
CA ASN A 64 32.87 15.29 8.28
C ASN A 64 31.44 15.83 8.50
N SER A 65 31.24 16.83 9.37
CA SER A 65 29.92 17.40 9.64
C SER A 65 29.94 18.92 9.66
N CYS A 66 28.94 19.51 9.02
CA CYS A 66 28.73 20.96 9.03
C CYS A 66 27.71 21.38 10.10
N ILE A 67 27.95 22.50 10.78
CA ILE A 67 27.03 23.12 11.74
C ILE A 67 26.19 24.19 11.03
N THR A 68 26.81 25.08 10.27
CA THR A 68 26.13 26.13 9.50
C THR A 68 26.58 26.12 8.05
N CYS A 69 25.64 26.00 7.13
CA CYS A 69 25.92 25.99 5.70
C CYS A 69 26.16 27.40 5.15
N SER A 70 26.98 27.48 4.11
CA SER A 70 27.14 28.70 3.31
C SER A 70 25.80 29.11 2.68
N GLU A 71 25.65 30.40 2.39
CA GLU A 71 24.43 30.95 1.79
C GLU A 71 24.06 30.18 0.50
N GLY A 72 22.80 29.72 0.41
CA GLY A 72 22.30 28.91 -0.70
C GLY A 72 22.31 27.39 -0.48
N TYR A 73 22.92 26.90 0.61
CA TYR A 73 23.00 25.47 0.94
C TYR A 73 22.24 25.14 2.23
N GLU A 74 21.68 23.93 2.34
CA GLU A 74 20.98 23.44 3.54
C GLU A 74 21.64 22.14 4.04
N LYS A 75 21.59 21.90 5.35
CA LYS A 75 22.23 20.73 5.98
C LYS A 75 21.40 19.48 5.73
N ASN A 76 21.98 18.47 5.10
CA ASN A 76 21.36 17.16 4.94
C ASN A 76 21.27 16.46 6.31
N PRO A 77 20.07 16.07 6.77
CA PRO A 77 19.87 15.50 8.11
C PRO A 77 20.46 14.10 8.27
N ASN A 78 20.74 13.39 7.17
CA ASN A 78 21.27 12.02 7.19
C ASN A 78 22.80 12.00 7.15
N THR A 79 23.41 12.85 6.32
CA THR A 79 24.87 12.89 6.12
C THR A 79 25.55 13.95 6.97
N GLY A 80 24.82 14.97 7.42
CA GLY A 80 25.33 16.06 8.24
C GLY A 80 26.17 17.10 7.47
N ILE A 81 26.24 17.02 6.14
CA ILE A 81 26.96 17.97 5.25
C ILE A 81 25.98 18.91 4.53
N CYS A 82 26.49 20.00 3.94
CA CYS A 82 25.70 21.04 3.30
C CYS A 82 25.53 20.79 1.79
N GLU A 83 24.28 20.72 1.36
CA GLU A 83 23.88 20.39 -0.01
C GLU A 83 22.96 21.49 -0.57
N LEU A 84 22.93 21.66 -1.90
CA LEU A 84 22.10 22.67 -2.56
C LEU A 84 20.62 22.26 -2.51
N SER A 85 19.74 23.14 -2.04
CA SER A 85 18.29 22.87 -1.95
C SER A 85 17.51 23.48 -3.11
N CYS A 86 16.76 22.64 -3.83
CA CYS A 86 15.95 23.09 -4.97
C CYS A 86 14.45 23.01 -4.67
N LYS A 87 13.77 24.17 -4.59
CA LYS A 87 12.35 24.25 -4.17
C LYS A 87 11.36 24.25 -5.35
N LYS A 88 11.80 24.40 -6.60
CA LYS A 88 10.97 24.39 -7.83
C LYS A 88 11.72 23.85 -9.06
N GLU A 89 10.97 23.32 -10.02
CA GLU A 89 11.48 22.70 -11.26
C GLU A 89 12.21 23.70 -12.18
N ASP A 90 11.84 24.99 -12.16
CA ASP A 90 12.49 26.06 -12.93
C ASP A 90 13.77 26.61 -12.25
N ASP A 91 13.94 26.40 -10.94
CA ASP A 91 15.15 26.78 -10.19
C ASP A 91 16.26 25.69 -10.30
N CYS A 92 15.92 24.53 -10.88
CA CYS A 92 16.82 23.39 -11.15
C CYS A 92 17.49 23.47 -12.54
N MET A 93 17.78 24.67 -13.06
CA MET A 93 18.62 24.74 -14.27
C MET A 93 20.04 24.26 -13.92
N PRO A 94 20.69 23.48 -14.80
CA PRO A 94 22.03 22.94 -14.54
C PRO A 94 23.02 24.10 -14.41
N VAL A 95 23.46 24.39 -13.19
CA VAL A 95 24.62 25.24 -12.93
C VAL A 95 25.79 24.30 -12.59
N GLY A 96 26.42 23.72 -13.61
CA GLY A 96 27.55 22.79 -13.45
C GLY A 96 27.18 21.30 -13.41
N GLU A 97 27.96 20.48 -12.68
CA GLU A 97 27.98 19.00 -12.69
C GLU A 97 26.79 18.29 -11.99
N ASP A 98 25.71 19.01 -11.71
CA ASP A 98 24.69 18.63 -10.72
C ASP A 98 23.26 18.67 -11.30
N PHE A 99 22.45 17.65 -11.01
CA PHE A 99 21.07 17.45 -11.47
C PHE A 99 20.07 17.43 -10.30
N GLY A 100 19.07 18.30 -10.30
CA GLY A 100 18.07 18.35 -9.23
C GLY A 100 17.13 17.14 -9.24
N ASN A 101 17.00 16.45 -8.09
CA ASN A 101 15.99 15.42 -7.87
C ASN A 101 14.70 16.04 -7.32
N PRO A 102 13.61 16.12 -8.11
CA PRO A 102 12.36 16.74 -7.66
C PRO A 102 11.65 15.94 -6.56
N ALA A 103 11.94 14.64 -6.40
CA ALA A 103 11.34 13.81 -5.34
C ALA A 103 11.97 14.05 -3.96
N THR A 104 13.26 14.41 -3.91
CA THR A 104 14.00 14.64 -2.67
C THR A 104 14.38 16.09 -2.43
N GLN A 105 14.14 16.98 -3.41
CA GLN A 105 14.52 18.40 -3.40
C GLN A 105 16.05 18.63 -3.24
N MET A 106 16.86 17.64 -3.62
CA MET A 106 18.32 17.63 -3.47
C MET A 106 19.02 17.46 -4.82
N SER A 107 20.24 17.98 -4.94
CA SER A 107 21.11 17.77 -6.11
C SER A 107 21.69 16.35 -6.15
N ILE A 108 21.83 15.77 -7.35
CA ILE A 108 22.53 14.52 -7.63
C ILE A 108 23.59 14.77 -8.70
N SER A 109 24.82 14.33 -8.45
CA SER A 109 25.91 14.50 -9.42
C SER A 109 25.69 13.68 -10.69
N CYS A 110 26.10 14.26 -11.82
CA CYS A 110 26.11 13.60 -13.13
C CYS A 110 27.07 12.40 -13.19
N ILE A 111 26.94 11.57 -14.24
CA ILE A 111 27.94 10.51 -14.52
C ILE A 111 29.35 11.11 -14.69
N PRO A 112 30.43 10.36 -14.41
CA PRO A 112 31.79 10.88 -14.52
C PRO A 112 32.10 11.51 -15.89
N ASN A 113 32.81 12.63 -15.87
CA ASN A 113 33.19 13.42 -17.06
C ASN A 113 32.00 14.02 -17.83
N CYS A 114 30.84 14.14 -17.17
CA CYS A 114 29.69 14.86 -17.70
C CYS A 114 29.59 16.26 -17.09
N LEU A 115 29.60 17.29 -17.92
CA LEU A 115 29.45 18.68 -17.50
C LEU A 115 27.99 19.10 -17.36
N VAL A 116 27.09 18.52 -18.15
CA VAL A 116 25.64 18.76 -18.09
C VAL A 116 24.93 17.45 -18.37
N CYS A 117 24.17 16.93 -17.41
CA CYS A 117 23.40 15.70 -17.58
C CYS A 117 21.90 15.96 -17.68
N TYR A 118 21.23 15.10 -18.46
CA TYR A 118 19.79 15.03 -18.59
C TYR A 118 19.16 14.18 -17.48
N SER A 119 19.90 13.17 -17.00
CA SER A 119 19.56 12.36 -15.83
C SER A 119 20.85 11.89 -15.16
N THR A 120 20.73 11.27 -13.99
CA THR A 120 21.88 10.72 -13.25
C THR A 120 22.65 9.64 -14.01
N THR A 121 22.07 9.10 -15.09
CA THR A 121 22.68 8.08 -15.94
C THR A 121 23.01 8.58 -17.34
N THR A 122 22.62 9.79 -17.72
CA THR A 122 22.66 10.23 -19.12
C THR A 122 23.16 11.66 -19.24
N CYS A 123 24.28 11.81 -19.94
CA CYS A 123 24.96 13.07 -20.18
C CYS A 123 24.49 13.77 -21.47
N THR A 124 24.25 15.06 -21.37
CA THR A 124 23.98 15.96 -22.50
C THR A 124 25.27 16.56 -23.06
N PHE A 125 26.22 16.92 -22.19
CA PHE A 125 27.50 17.49 -22.61
C PHE A 125 28.67 16.91 -21.80
N CYS A 126 29.51 16.11 -22.46
CA CYS A 126 30.72 15.55 -21.85
C CYS A 126 31.84 16.60 -21.75
N ASN A 127 32.78 16.37 -20.84
CA ASN A 127 33.96 17.22 -20.71
C ASN A 127 34.74 17.26 -22.04
N PRO A 128 34.90 18.43 -22.67
CA PRO A 128 35.57 18.55 -23.96
C PRO A 128 37.09 18.26 -23.86
N SER A 129 37.63 18.16 -22.64
CA SER A 129 39.01 17.78 -22.38
C SER A 129 39.17 16.26 -22.38
N GLY A 130 38.97 15.62 -23.53
CA GLY A 130 39.28 14.19 -23.70
C GLY A 130 38.09 13.24 -23.72
N PHE A 131 36.84 13.73 -23.72
CA PHE A 131 35.65 12.87 -23.69
C PHE A 131 34.61 13.25 -24.75
N ILE A 132 33.94 12.23 -25.28
CA ILE A 132 32.83 12.34 -26.23
C ILE A 132 31.59 11.61 -25.71
N SER A 133 30.41 12.06 -26.15
CA SER A 133 29.14 11.40 -25.88
C SER A 133 28.96 10.16 -26.75
N THR A 134 28.61 9.02 -26.16
CA THR A 134 28.07 7.87 -26.87
C THR A 134 26.67 8.15 -27.38
N LEU A 135 26.14 7.27 -28.24
CA LEU A 135 24.75 7.37 -28.69
C LEU A 135 23.74 7.28 -27.54
N THR A 136 24.08 6.60 -26.45
CA THR A 136 23.24 6.44 -25.25
C THR A 136 23.47 7.53 -24.20
N GLY A 137 24.26 8.57 -24.52
CA GLY A 137 24.57 9.68 -23.62
C GLY A 137 25.56 9.34 -22.51
N GLN A 138 26.44 8.35 -22.69
CA GLN A 138 27.59 8.13 -21.79
C GLN A 138 28.79 8.97 -22.23
N CYS A 139 29.71 9.29 -21.32
CA CYS A 139 30.97 9.94 -21.66
C CYS A 139 32.11 8.92 -21.73
N THR A 140 32.70 8.77 -22.92
CA THR A 140 33.83 7.87 -23.17
C THR A 140 35.02 8.64 -23.73
N ARG A 141 36.22 8.08 -23.68
CA ARG A 141 37.43 8.78 -24.13
C ARG A 141 37.32 9.14 -25.61
N GLU A 142 37.74 10.35 -25.95
CA GLU A 142 37.77 10.81 -27.33
C GLU A 142 38.88 10.14 -28.13
N CYS A 143 38.68 10.11 -29.46
CA CYS A 143 39.68 9.64 -30.40
C CYS A 143 40.33 10.84 -31.07
N VAL A 144 41.65 10.98 -30.95
CA VAL A 144 42.40 12.06 -31.59
C VAL A 144 42.68 11.71 -33.06
N GLY A 145 42.31 12.60 -33.99
CA GLY A 145 42.65 12.46 -35.41
C GLY A 145 41.89 11.35 -36.15
N ILE A 146 40.67 11.04 -35.72
CA ILE A 146 39.81 10.02 -36.34
C ILE A 146 39.55 10.32 -37.83
N GLN A 147 39.67 9.29 -38.67
CA GLN A 147 39.47 9.40 -40.11
C GLN A 147 38.01 9.15 -40.50
N ASN A 148 37.56 9.77 -41.59
CA ASN A 148 36.24 9.53 -42.16
C ASN A 148 35.98 8.03 -42.37
N GLY A 149 34.76 7.58 -42.07
CA GLY A 149 34.38 6.17 -42.12
C GLY A 149 34.70 5.38 -40.84
N ASN A 150 35.12 6.05 -39.77
CA ASN A 150 35.28 5.45 -38.45
C ASN A 150 34.42 6.14 -37.39
N TYR A 151 34.05 5.40 -36.35
CA TYR A 151 33.50 5.92 -35.10
C TYR A 151 34.50 5.72 -33.97
N CYS A 152 34.31 6.45 -32.87
CA CYS A 152 35.15 6.34 -31.70
C CYS A 152 34.52 5.43 -30.65
N ASP A 153 35.20 4.36 -30.29
CA ASP A 153 34.81 3.46 -29.22
C ASP A 153 35.78 3.60 -28.05
N ASN A 154 35.47 4.51 -27.12
CA ASN A 154 36.25 4.77 -25.91
C ASN A 154 37.75 4.96 -26.16
N GLY A 155 38.09 5.88 -27.07
CA GLY A 155 39.46 6.22 -27.45
C GLY A 155 40.06 5.33 -28.55
N ILE A 156 39.32 4.34 -29.05
CA ILE A 156 39.75 3.46 -30.14
C ILE A 156 38.89 3.73 -31.38
N ALA A 157 39.52 4.16 -32.48
CA ALA A 157 38.83 4.33 -33.75
C ALA A 157 38.49 2.96 -34.37
N LYS A 158 37.22 2.75 -34.72
CA LYS A 158 36.72 1.52 -35.36
C LYS A 158 35.98 1.85 -36.66
N PRO A 159 36.04 0.99 -37.68
CA PRO A 159 35.25 1.18 -38.91
C PRO A 159 33.76 1.28 -38.61
N CYS A 160 33.04 2.14 -39.31
CA CYS A 160 31.60 2.32 -39.07
C CYS A 160 30.78 1.09 -39.44
N ASP A 161 29.95 0.65 -38.50
CA ASP A 161 29.02 -0.47 -38.64
C ASP A 161 27.74 -0.21 -37.81
N GLU A 162 26.75 -1.11 -37.88
CA GLU A 162 25.44 -0.89 -37.22
C GLU A 162 25.50 -0.91 -35.68
N ASN A 163 26.60 -1.36 -35.08
CA ASN A 163 26.81 -1.45 -33.63
C ASN A 163 27.71 -0.33 -33.08
N LEU A 164 27.90 0.75 -33.82
CA LEU A 164 28.68 1.91 -33.38
C LEU A 164 28.21 2.46 -32.03
N THR A 165 29.16 2.86 -31.19
CA THR A 165 28.89 3.43 -29.85
C THR A 165 28.87 4.95 -29.86
N SER A 166 29.46 5.58 -30.88
CA SER A 166 29.39 7.02 -31.17
C SER A 166 29.12 7.22 -32.67
N GLU A 167 28.64 8.39 -33.07
CA GLU A 167 28.29 8.64 -34.49
C GLU A 167 29.48 8.41 -35.44
N CYS A 168 29.18 7.87 -36.62
CA CYS A 168 30.20 7.68 -37.66
C CYS A 168 30.67 9.04 -38.19
N ILE A 169 31.98 9.26 -38.25
CA ILE A 169 32.56 10.50 -38.77
C ILE A 169 32.54 10.45 -40.30
N CYS A 170 31.74 11.33 -40.93
CA CYS A 170 31.60 11.43 -42.38
C CYS A 170 31.74 12.89 -42.84
N GLY A 171 32.94 13.45 -42.76
CA GLY A 171 33.16 14.88 -43.00
C GLY A 171 32.40 15.73 -41.98
N ASN A 172 31.57 16.67 -42.45
CA ASN A 172 30.76 17.54 -41.59
C ASN A 172 29.32 17.02 -41.38
N ALA A 173 29.00 15.80 -41.84
CA ALA A 173 27.67 15.24 -41.68
C ALA A 173 27.50 14.65 -40.26
N SER A 174 26.40 15.00 -39.61
CA SER A 174 26.04 14.50 -38.28
C SER A 174 25.06 13.34 -38.35
N PHE A 175 24.99 12.55 -37.27
CA PHE A 175 24.03 11.47 -37.10
C PHE A 175 24.12 10.35 -38.15
N CYS A 176 25.34 10.04 -38.61
CA CYS A 176 25.58 8.98 -39.58
C CYS A 176 25.80 7.62 -38.88
N VAL A 177 25.27 6.55 -39.50
CA VAL A 177 25.67 5.16 -39.23
C VAL A 177 26.83 4.73 -40.13
N SER A 178 26.85 5.21 -41.37
CA SER A 178 27.90 4.90 -42.34
C SER A 178 28.06 6.05 -43.32
N CYS A 179 29.22 6.14 -43.98
CA CYS A 179 29.51 7.16 -44.98
C CYS A 179 29.24 6.68 -46.41
N ASN A 180 29.03 7.64 -47.32
CA ASN A 180 29.06 7.40 -48.76
C ASN A 180 30.47 7.00 -49.24
N THR A 181 30.61 6.65 -50.52
CA THR A 181 31.91 6.23 -51.10
C THR A 181 33.00 7.31 -51.00
N ALA A 182 32.62 8.59 -50.99
CA ALA A 182 33.55 9.72 -50.84
C ALA A 182 33.92 10.03 -49.37
N GLY A 183 33.29 9.36 -48.41
CA GLY A 183 33.53 9.53 -46.97
C GLY A 183 33.03 10.85 -46.37
N ASN A 184 32.31 11.69 -47.12
CA ASN A 184 32.01 13.08 -46.73
C ASN A 184 30.52 13.36 -46.46
N GLN A 185 29.65 12.37 -46.61
CA GLN A 185 28.21 12.46 -46.35
C GLN A 185 27.72 11.14 -45.74
N CYS A 186 26.58 11.16 -45.04
CA CYS A 186 25.97 9.93 -44.53
C CYS A 186 25.44 9.09 -45.71
N LYS A 187 25.71 7.79 -45.69
CA LYS A 187 25.04 6.78 -46.52
C LYS A 187 23.80 6.21 -45.84
N LYS A 188 23.83 6.11 -44.51
CA LYS A 188 22.71 5.67 -43.65
C LYS A 188 22.68 6.54 -42.40
N CYS A 189 21.50 7.01 -42.00
CA CYS A 189 21.29 7.77 -40.78
C CYS A 189 21.17 6.87 -39.55
N LEU A 190 21.37 7.44 -38.36
CA LEU A 190 20.99 6.80 -37.09
C LEU A 190 19.50 6.39 -37.10
N PRO A 191 19.10 5.35 -36.33
CA PRO A 191 17.72 4.90 -36.27
C PRO A 191 16.72 6.05 -36.03
N HIS A 192 15.63 6.03 -36.80
CA HIS A 192 14.56 7.04 -36.78
C HIS A 192 14.98 8.47 -37.13
N MET A 193 16.19 8.69 -37.67
CA MET A 193 16.57 9.97 -38.26
C MET A 193 16.27 10.03 -39.75
N LYS A 194 15.76 11.18 -40.19
CA LYS A 194 15.48 11.45 -41.60
C LYS A 194 16.72 12.02 -42.30
N PHE A 195 16.85 11.74 -43.60
CA PHE A 195 17.75 12.50 -44.45
C PHE A 195 17.23 13.93 -44.62
N SER A 196 18.09 14.89 -44.35
CA SER A 196 17.95 16.27 -44.83
C SER A 196 18.43 16.38 -46.28
N LYS A 197 18.28 17.57 -46.87
CA LYS A 197 18.81 17.87 -48.21
C LYS A 197 20.34 17.69 -48.21
N ASN A 198 20.89 17.13 -49.28
CA ASN A 198 22.34 16.95 -49.54
C ASN A 198 23.08 15.91 -48.67
N GLY A 199 22.42 14.82 -48.24
CA GLY A 199 23.12 13.67 -47.65
C GLY A 199 23.56 13.86 -46.18
N ILE A 200 22.96 14.84 -45.51
CA ILE A 200 23.11 15.08 -44.07
C ILE A 200 21.89 14.49 -43.37
N CYS A 201 22.06 13.79 -42.27
CA CYS A 201 20.94 13.32 -41.45
C CYS A 201 20.50 14.43 -40.49
N GLY A 202 19.20 14.68 -40.40
CA GLY A 202 18.68 15.78 -39.60
C GLY A 202 17.18 15.67 -39.38
N GLY A 203 16.77 15.83 -38.11
CA GLY A 203 15.38 15.66 -37.68
C GLY A 203 14.95 14.21 -37.54
N CYS A 204 13.91 13.99 -36.74
CA CYS A 204 13.37 12.67 -36.48
C CYS A 204 12.20 12.30 -37.39
N GLU A 205 11.97 11.00 -37.54
CA GLU A 205 10.76 10.43 -38.11
C GLU A 205 9.50 10.87 -37.34
N ASP A 206 8.35 10.84 -38.03
CA ASP A 206 7.08 11.14 -37.36
C ASP A 206 6.85 10.13 -36.23
N GLY A 207 6.39 10.60 -35.07
CA GLY A 207 6.27 9.80 -33.85
C GLY A 207 7.55 9.74 -33.00
N PHE A 208 8.61 10.45 -33.39
CA PHE A 208 9.85 10.52 -32.62
C PHE A 208 10.30 11.96 -32.34
N ALA A 209 10.86 12.20 -31.15
CA ALA A 209 11.50 13.45 -30.76
C ALA A 209 13.02 13.28 -30.69
N LEU A 210 13.76 14.32 -31.07
CA LEU A 210 15.21 14.35 -30.90
C LEU A 210 15.50 14.63 -29.42
N GLU A 211 16.04 13.63 -28.73
CA GLU A 211 16.54 13.74 -27.37
C GLU A 211 18.04 13.40 -27.40
N ILE A 212 18.89 14.39 -27.09
CA ILE A 212 20.35 14.31 -27.19
C ILE A 212 20.80 14.11 -28.64
N LYS A 213 21.13 12.86 -29.03
CA LYS A 213 21.57 12.47 -30.38
C LYS A 213 20.76 11.30 -30.95
N GLN A 214 19.65 10.96 -30.31
CA GLN A 214 18.78 9.86 -30.72
C GLN A 214 17.35 10.34 -30.91
N CYS A 215 16.66 9.70 -31.84
CA CYS A 215 15.24 9.87 -32.01
C CYS A 215 14.51 8.83 -31.15
N ILE A 216 13.80 9.31 -30.14
CA ILE A 216 13.05 8.48 -29.20
C ILE A 216 11.55 8.62 -29.46
N PRO A 217 10.72 7.60 -29.19
CA PRO A 217 9.29 7.70 -29.45
C PRO A 217 8.64 8.81 -28.61
N CYS A 218 7.65 9.49 -29.20
CA CYS A 218 6.76 10.37 -28.44
C CYS A 218 6.08 9.57 -27.32
N THR A 219 5.83 10.21 -26.17
CA THR A 219 5.18 9.55 -25.02
C THR A 219 3.75 9.13 -25.34
N ASP A 220 3.05 9.92 -26.15
CA ASP A 220 1.72 9.57 -26.65
C ASP A 220 1.84 8.79 -27.97
N GLU A 221 1.42 7.52 -27.94
CA GLU A 221 1.46 6.62 -29.10
C GLU A 221 0.58 7.11 -30.26
N ASN A 222 -0.44 7.93 -29.99
CA ASN A 222 -1.30 8.53 -31.01
C ASN A 222 -0.74 9.86 -31.54
N CYS A 223 0.41 10.30 -31.03
CA CYS A 223 1.12 11.47 -31.53
C CYS A 223 1.84 11.18 -32.84
N LYS A 224 1.69 12.11 -33.79
CA LYS A 224 2.42 12.12 -35.07
C LYS A 224 3.64 13.04 -35.01
N ILE A 225 3.53 14.18 -34.33
CA ILE A 225 4.63 15.15 -34.20
C ILE A 225 4.70 15.60 -32.75
N CYS A 226 5.82 15.31 -32.08
CA CYS A 226 6.18 15.88 -30.79
C CYS A 226 7.45 16.74 -30.96
N PRO A 227 7.57 17.90 -30.27
CA PRO A 227 8.77 18.71 -30.29
C PRO A 227 9.89 18.04 -29.48
N SER A 228 11.02 18.73 -29.26
CA SER A 228 12.18 18.23 -28.50
C SER A 228 11.88 17.76 -27.07
N LYS A 229 10.65 17.95 -26.56
CA LYS A 229 10.12 17.31 -25.36
C LYS A 229 9.08 16.26 -25.80
N LYS A 230 9.44 14.98 -25.74
CA LYS A 230 8.59 13.82 -26.14
C LYS A 230 7.17 13.79 -25.54
N ASN A 231 6.94 14.54 -24.46
CA ASN A 231 5.70 14.55 -23.67
C ASN A 231 4.59 15.47 -24.23
N THR A 232 4.90 16.31 -25.22
CA THR A 232 3.92 17.24 -25.79
C THR A 232 3.70 16.89 -27.26
N CYS A 233 2.45 16.76 -27.68
CA CYS A 233 2.08 16.50 -29.06
C CYS A 233 1.57 17.77 -29.75
N THR A 234 2.04 18.04 -30.96
CA THR A 234 1.59 19.17 -31.79
C THR A 234 0.78 18.73 -33.01
N SER A 235 0.78 17.44 -33.33
CA SER A 235 -0.07 16.86 -34.37
C SER A 235 -0.33 15.39 -34.08
N CYS A 236 -1.57 14.94 -34.25
CA CYS A 236 -1.96 13.57 -33.96
C CYS A 236 -2.07 12.70 -35.22
N LYS A 237 -2.13 11.38 -35.02
CA LYS A 237 -2.53 10.39 -36.03
C LYS A 237 -4.01 10.58 -36.40
N ASN A 238 -4.46 9.93 -37.47
CA ASN A 238 -5.85 10.07 -37.97
C ASN A 238 -6.89 9.71 -36.89
N ASN A 239 -8.00 10.46 -36.83
CA ASN A 239 -9.08 10.37 -35.83
C ASN A 239 -8.72 10.86 -34.43
N PHE A 240 -7.65 11.63 -34.27
CA PHE A 240 -7.27 12.27 -33.01
C PHE A 240 -7.05 13.77 -33.21
N SER A 241 -7.29 14.55 -32.16
CA SER A 241 -7.05 16.00 -32.10
C SER A 241 -6.13 16.32 -30.94
N VAL A 242 -5.26 17.31 -31.12
CA VAL A 242 -4.41 17.82 -30.04
C VAL A 242 -5.27 18.56 -29.02
N GLN A 243 -5.20 18.16 -27.75
CA GLN A 243 -5.75 18.87 -26.60
C GLN A 243 -4.72 18.88 -25.49
N ASN A 244 -4.39 20.07 -24.97
CA ASN A 244 -3.41 20.23 -23.89
C ASN A 244 -2.10 19.46 -24.12
N GLY A 245 -1.65 19.39 -25.38
CA GLY A 245 -0.44 18.65 -25.76
C GLY A 245 -0.56 17.12 -25.79
N LYS A 246 -1.77 16.55 -25.77
CA LYS A 246 -2.04 15.11 -25.94
C LYS A 246 -3.01 14.85 -27.09
N CYS A 247 -3.05 13.64 -27.60
CA CYS A 247 -3.91 13.23 -28.69
C CYS A 247 -5.19 12.58 -28.18
N GLU A 248 -6.28 13.32 -28.27
CA GLU A 248 -7.60 12.87 -27.84
C GLU A 248 -8.40 12.35 -29.03
N LYS A 249 -9.05 11.20 -28.84
CA LYS A 249 -9.80 10.53 -29.91
C LYS A 249 -11.05 11.33 -30.27
N HIS A 250 -11.31 11.46 -31.57
CA HIS A 250 -12.55 12.03 -32.08
C HIS A 250 -13.73 11.16 -31.65
N CYS A 251 -14.81 11.80 -31.23
CA CYS A 251 -16.08 11.14 -30.97
C CYS A 251 -17.13 11.71 -31.91
N GLN A 252 -18.14 10.89 -32.23
CA GLN A 252 -19.30 11.34 -32.99
C GLN A 252 -20.50 11.47 -32.05
N VAL A 253 -21.15 12.63 -32.10
CA VAL A 253 -22.34 12.89 -31.31
C VAL A 253 -23.39 11.82 -31.67
N ARG A 254 -23.94 11.14 -30.66
CA ARG A 254 -24.97 10.07 -30.75
C ARG A 254 -24.49 8.66 -31.12
N THR A 255 -23.19 8.38 -31.24
CA THR A 255 -22.69 7.01 -31.51
C THR A 255 -21.95 6.39 -30.31
N SER A 256 -22.12 6.97 -29.10
CA SER A 256 -21.67 6.46 -27.80
C SER A 256 -20.27 5.82 -27.79
N THR A 257 -19.23 6.60 -28.11
CA THR A 257 -17.82 6.16 -28.01
C THR A 257 -17.11 6.63 -26.73
N CYS A 258 -17.73 7.52 -25.96
CA CYS A 258 -17.15 8.09 -24.75
C CYS A 258 -17.58 7.32 -23.51
N ALA A 259 -16.79 7.41 -22.44
CA ALA A 259 -17.15 6.83 -21.14
C ALA A 259 -18.41 7.49 -20.57
N ILE A 260 -19.05 6.84 -19.58
CA ILE A 260 -20.29 7.34 -18.98
C ILE A 260 -20.11 8.66 -18.22
N ASN A 261 -18.89 8.96 -17.78
CA ASN A 261 -18.47 10.20 -17.15
C ASN A 261 -17.94 11.22 -18.18
N GLN A 262 -18.32 11.10 -19.46
CA GLN A 262 -17.85 11.96 -20.53
C GLN A 262 -18.97 12.40 -21.47
N ILE A 263 -18.81 13.60 -22.04
CA ILE A 263 -19.66 14.12 -23.11
C ILE A 263 -18.86 14.24 -24.39
N CYS A 264 -19.49 13.84 -25.49
CA CYS A 264 -18.92 14.02 -26.81
C CYS A 264 -19.19 15.45 -27.33
N ASP A 265 -18.14 16.27 -27.35
CA ASP A 265 -18.12 17.60 -27.96
C ASP A 265 -16.92 17.69 -28.93
N THR A 266 -17.03 16.95 -30.04
CA THR A 266 -15.95 16.61 -31.01
C THR A 266 -14.92 15.60 -30.51
N ILE A 267 -14.61 15.66 -29.22
CA ILE A 267 -13.81 14.69 -28.47
C ILE A 267 -14.54 14.34 -27.16
N CYS A 268 -14.12 13.26 -26.51
CA CYS A 268 -14.66 12.90 -25.21
C CYS A 268 -14.10 13.85 -24.13
N LYS A 269 -14.98 14.56 -23.44
CA LYS A 269 -14.62 15.48 -22.35
C LYS A 269 -15.19 14.96 -21.04
N ASP A 270 -14.36 14.88 -20.02
CA ASP A 270 -14.78 14.44 -18.68
C ASP A 270 -15.80 15.42 -18.08
N CYS A 271 -16.75 14.86 -17.33
CA CYS A 271 -17.62 15.65 -16.48
C CYS A 271 -16.80 16.38 -15.41
N ILE A 272 -17.26 17.55 -15.00
CA ILE A 272 -16.61 18.42 -14.00
C ILE A 272 -17.56 18.67 -12.83
N ASN A 273 -17.14 19.43 -11.81
CA ASN A 273 -17.97 19.79 -10.65
C ASN A 273 -18.50 18.58 -9.85
N ASN A 274 -17.69 17.54 -9.69
CA ASN A 274 -17.99 16.32 -8.94
C ASN A 274 -19.18 15.52 -9.51
N CYS A 275 -19.47 15.65 -10.80
CA CYS A 275 -20.43 14.79 -11.48
C CYS A 275 -19.80 13.41 -11.74
N ALA A 276 -20.41 12.34 -11.23
CA ALA A 276 -20.05 10.99 -11.65
C ALA A 276 -20.52 10.70 -13.08
N THR A 277 -21.67 11.26 -13.46
CA THR A 277 -22.17 11.27 -14.83
C THR A 277 -22.79 12.63 -15.13
N CYS A 278 -22.69 13.08 -16.38
CA CYS A 278 -23.23 14.35 -16.83
C CYS A 278 -24.01 14.18 -18.13
N LYS A 279 -24.91 15.13 -18.39
CA LYS A 279 -25.74 15.14 -19.59
C LYS A 279 -25.76 16.52 -20.22
N ASP A 280 -25.70 16.55 -21.55
CA ASP A 280 -25.77 17.75 -22.39
C ASP A 280 -24.57 18.71 -22.27
N ALA A 281 -24.04 18.95 -21.07
CA ALA A 281 -22.82 19.70 -20.81
C ALA A 281 -22.00 19.09 -19.66
N VAL A 282 -20.68 19.28 -19.66
CA VAL A 282 -19.75 18.63 -18.70
C VAL A 282 -20.02 19.00 -17.24
N ASP A 283 -20.69 20.12 -17.00
CA ASP A 283 -21.04 20.67 -15.69
C ASP A 283 -22.49 20.38 -15.25
N LYS A 284 -23.28 19.69 -16.09
CA LYS A 284 -24.67 19.34 -15.79
C LYS A 284 -24.77 17.88 -15.36
N CYS A 285 -24.74 17.67 -14.05
CA CYS A 285 -24.71 16.35 -13.45
C CYS A 285 -26.04 15.61 -13.61
N LEU A 286 -25.97 14.32 -13.93
CA LEU A 286 -27.07 13.36 -13.80
C LEU A 286 -26.92 12.51 -12.55
N THR A 287 -25.67 12.20 -12.17
CA THR A 287 -25.32 11.58 -10.89
C THR A 287 -24.07 12.23 -10.34
N CYS A 288 -23.91 12.15 -9.02
CA CYS A 288 -22.79 12.75 -8.32
C CYS A 288 -21.76 11.71 -7.89
N GLU A 289 -20.51 12.16 -7.77
CA GLU A 289 -19.44 11.38 -7.14
C GLU A 289 -19.77 11.10 -5.66
N SER A 290 -19.09 10.11 -5.09
CA SER A 290 -19.25 9.76 -3.67
C SER A 290 -18.94 10.98 -2.79
N GLY A 291 -19.76 11.20 -1.75
CA GLY A 291 -19.70 12.37 -0.89
C GLY A 291 -20.50 13.57 -1.38
N PHE A 292 -21.20 13.43 -2.52
CA PHE A 292 -22.06 14.48 -3.07
C PHE A 292 -23.48 13.97 -3.38
N MET A 293 -24.40 14.91 -3.41
CA MET A 293 -25.81 14.69 -3.70
C MET A 293 -26.27 15.58 -4.85
N LEU A 294 -27.19 15.05 -5.66
CA LEU A 294 -27.74 15.79 -6.79
C LEU A 294 -28.81 16.77 -6.30
N GLU A 295 -28.59 18.06 -6.50
CA GLU A 295 -29.57 19.13 -6.28
C GLU A 295 -29.78 19.88 -7.62
N GLY A 296 -30.86 19.55 -8.31
CA GLY A 296 -31.07 19.99 -9.69
C GLY A 296 -30.13 19.26 -10.66
N ASP A 297 -29.27 20.01 -11.35
CA ASP A 297 -28.20 19.52 -12.23
C ASP A 297 -26.80 19.70 -11.61
N LYS A 298 -26.72 19.97 -10.31
CA LYS A 298 -25.46 20.23 -9.59
C LYS A 298 -25.26 19.25 -8.44
N CYS A 299 -23.99 18.95 -8.18
CA CYS A 299 -23.58 18.12 -7.05
C CYS A 299 -23.19 18.99 -5.86
N VAL A 300 -23.90 18.81 -4.75
CA VAL A 300 -23.66 19.50 -3.48
C VAL A 300 -23.08 18.53 -2.45
N THR A 301 -22.16 19.01 -1.63
CA THR A 301 -21.45 18.21 -0.63
C THR A 301 -22.39 17.66 0.44
N CYS A 302 -22.20 16.39 0.78
CA CYS A 302 -22.82 15.73 1.92
C CYS A 302 -22.19 16.13 3.27
N PRO A 303 -22.84 15.82 4.41
CA PRO A 303 -22.23 16.00 5.72
C PRO A 303 -20.88 15.28 5.83
N ASN A 304 -20.02 15.76 6.73
CA ASN A 304 -18.71 15.16 6.92
C ASN A 304 -18.81 13.66 7.24
N GLY A 305 -17.91 12.85 6.66
CA GLY A 305 -17.90 11.40 6.81
C GLY A 305 -18.99 10.67 6.02
N CYS A 306 -19.84 11.36 5.24
CA CYS A 306 -20.90 10.75 4.47
C CYS A 306 -20.47 10.44 3.03
N ALA A 307 -20.71 9.21 2.57
CA ALA A 307 -20.53 8.78 1.19
C ALA A 307 -21.78 9.07 0.33
N ASN A 308 -22.98 9.00 0.92
CA ASN A 308 -24.23 9.21 0.19
C ASN A 308 -25.33 9.79 1.10
N CYS A 309 -25.86 10.95 0.73
CA CYS A 309 -26.95 11.63 1.44
C CYS A 309 -28.33 11.07 1.06
N ASP A 310 -29.27 11.04 2.02
CA ASP A 310 -30.63 10.51 1.83
C ASP A 310 -31.63 11.55 1.30
N GLY A 311 -31.36 12.18 0.14
CA GLY A 311 -32.25 13.21 -0.41
C GLY A 311 -32.27 14.55 0.35
N ASP A 312 -31.70 14.60 1.56
CA ASP A 312 -31.47 15.78 2.40
C ASP A 312 -29.98 15.90 2.72
N LYS A 313 -29.40 17.09 2.50
CA LYS A 313 -27.99 17.40 2.77
C LYS A 313 -27.58 17.29 4.25
N ASN A 314 -28.53 17.12 5.16
CA ASN A 314 -28.25 16.94 6.59
C ASN A 314 -28.33 15.48 7.03
N ASN A 315 -28.84 14.58 6.18
CA ASN A 315 -29.05 13.17 6.52
C ASN A 315 -28.14 12.29 5.67
N CYS A 316 -27.33 11.47 6.33
CA CYS A 316 -26.49 10.49 5.68
C CYS A 316 -27.14 9.11 5.64
N LYS A 317 -27.15 8.51 4.45
CA LYS A 317 -27.60 7.12 4.24
C LYS A 317 -26.46 6.13 4.35
N ILE A 318 -25.29 6.48 3.79
CA ILE A 318 -24.11 5.62 3.73
C ILE A 318 -22.91 6.45 4.14
N CYS A 319 -22.20 6.02 5.18
CA CYS A 319 -20.97 6.65 5.61
C CYS A 319 -19.75 6.17 4.81
N ASN A 320 -18.71 6.99 4.76
CA ASN A 320 -17.39 6.61 4.28
C ASN A 320 -16.77 5.56 5.22
N ASP A 321 -15.71 4.90 4.73
CA ASP A 321 -14.94 3.98 5.56
C ASP A 321 -14.35 4.71 6.79
N GLY A 322 -14.32 4.04 7.94
CA GLY A 322 -13.95 4.62 9.24
C GLY A 322 -15.11 5.23 10.04
N PHE A 323 -16.34 5.14 9.53
CA PHE A 323 -17.53 5.69 10.17
C PHE A 323 -18.66 4.65 10.29
N PHE A 324 -19.59 4.89 11.21
CA PHE A 324 -20.87 4.19 11.27
C PHE A 324 -22.03 5.19 11.31
N VAL A 325 -23.21 4.75 10.84
CA VAL A 325 -24.42 5.57 10.85
C VAL A 325 -25.04 5.54 12.24
N LYS A 326 -25.24 6.71 12.84
CA LYS A 326 -26.00 6.90 14.08
C LYS A 326 -26.87 8.14 13.95
N ASP A 327 -28.17 8.01 14.22
CA ASP A 327 -29.13 9.12 14.12
C ASP A 327 -29.09 9.86 12.78
N ARG A 328 -28.89 9.12 11.67
CA ARG A 328 -28.72 9.64 10.30
C ARG A 328 -27.49 10.53 10.09
N ALA A 329 -26.53 10.49 11.01
CA ALA A 329 -25.23 11.13 10.88
C ALA A 329 -24.10 10.08 10.90
N CYS A 330 -22.93 10.44 10.37
CA CYS A 330 -21.75 9.59 10.42
C CYS A 330 -20.91 9.90 11.66
N THR A 331 -20.71 8.90 12.50
CA THR A 331 -19.86 8.99 13.69
C THR A 331 -18.59 8.20 13.47
N THR A 332 -17.44 8.72 13.92
CA THR A 332 -16.16 8.01 13.82
C THR A 332 -16.21 6.72 14.62
N CYS A 333 -15.52 5.69 14.17
CA CYS A 333 -15.52 4.39 14.83
C CYS A 333 -14.69 4.32 16.13
N ASP A 334 -14.36 5.45 16.76
CA ASP A 334 -13.44 5.50 17.91
C ASP A 334 -14.07 4.88 19.17
N GLY A 335 -13.43 3.85 19.73
CA GLY A 335 -13.86 3.21 20.99
C GLY A 335 -15.20 2.46 20.90
N ASN A 336 -15.71 2.23 19.69
CA ASN A 336 -16.95 1.49 19.47
C ASN A 336 -16.77 -0.02 19.72
N THR A 337 -17.78 -0.67 20.30
CA THR A 337 -17.76 -2.13 20.58
C THR A 337 -19.01 -2.85 20.09
N THR A 338 -20.02 -2.15 19.56
CA THR A 338 -21.32 -2.74 19.21
C THR A 338 -21.83 -2.34 17.84
N GLU A 339 -21.60 -1.10 17.42
CA GLU A 339 -22.05 -0.61 16.11
C GLU A 339 -21.14 -1.16 15.01
N LYS A 340 -21.69 -1.41 13.82
CA LYS A 340 -20.90 -1.93 12.71
C LYS A 340 -20.22 -0.78 11.98
N CYS A 341 -18.92 -0.65 12.17
CA CYS A 341 -18.08 0.28 11.41
C CYS A 341 -18.06 -0.13 9.93
N LYS A 342 -18.12 0.86 9.04
CA LYS A 342 -17.92 0.66 7.60
C LYS A 342 -16.41 0.63 7.33
N CYS A 343 -15.90 -0.50 6.87
CA CYS A 343 -14.49 -0.69 6.49
C CYS A 343 -14.47 -1.51 5.19
N GLY A 344 -14.55 -0.87 4.03
CA GLY A 344 -14.59 -1.54 2.73
C GLY A 344 -15.72 -2.58 2.66
N ASN A 345 -15.37 -3.84 2.41
CA ASN A 345 -16.31 -4.97 2.40
C ASN A 345 -16.27 -5.81 3.68
N ALA A 346 -15.43 -5.46 4.65
CA ALA A 346 -15.33 -6.18 5.90
C ALA A 346 -16.60 -6.01 6.74
N VAL A 347 -16.96 -7.05 7.51
CA VAL A 347 -18.18 -7.12 8.30
C VAL A 347 -17.86 -7.24 9.78
N ASN A 348 -18.78 -6.78 10.63
CA ASN A 348 -18.68 -6.85 12.10
C ASN A 348 -17.42 -6.15 12.65
N CYS A 349 -16.90 -5.14 11.95
CA CYS A 349 -15.82 -4.30 12.45
C CYS A 349 -16.33 -3.34 13.53
N ALA A 350 -15.60 -3.25 14.64
CA ALA A 350 -15.74 -2.19 15.63
C ALA A 350 -14.98 -0.93 15.18
N THR A 351 -13.77 -1.14 14.65
CA THR A 351 -12.85 -0.11 14.13
C THR A 351 -12.27 -0.59 12.79
N CYS A 352 -11.77 0.32 11.96
CA CYS A 352 -10.99 -0.05 10.76
C CYS A 352 -9.49 -0.05 11.06
N ASP A 353 -8.72 -0.81 10.29
CA ASP A 353 -7.26 -0.80 10.37
C ASP A 353 -6.71 0.53 9.80
N SER A 354 -5.77 1.16 10.51
CA SER A 354 -5.18 2.43 10.10
C SER A 354 -4.27 2.31 8.87
N SER A 355 -3.74 1.12 8.60
CA SER A 355 -2.84 0.83 7.49
C SER A 355 -3.62 0.45 6.21
N ASP A 356 -4.79 -0.16 6.39
CA ASP A 356 -5.73 -0.49 5.31
C ASP A 356 -7.18 -0.34 5.81
N ILE A 357 -7.78 0.80 5.49
CA ILE A 357 -9.12 1.16 5.99
C ILE A 357 -10.24 0.23 5.47
N GLY A 358 -9.93 -0.62 4.48
CA GLY A 358 -10.83 -1.66 3.99
C GLY A 358 -10.96 -2.88 4.92
N ASN A 359 -10.10 -3.00 5.93
CA ASN A 359 -10.08 -4.13 6.88
C ASN A 359 -10.52 -3.71 8.28
N CYS A 360 -10.97 -4.68 9.08
CA CYS A 360 -11.26 -4.41 10.48
C CYS A 360 -9.95 -4.27 11.29
N GLY A 361 -9.85 -3.20 12.08
CA GLY A 361 -8.84 -3.08 13.13
C GLY A 361 -9.21 -3.99 14.29
N ASN A 362 -10.39 -3.75 14.88
CA ASN A 362 -11.00 -4.56 15.94
C ASN A 362 -12.39 -5.03 15.52
N CYS A 363 -12.87 -6.10 16.16
CA CYS A 363 -14.20 -6.66 15.94
C CYS A 363 -15.21 -6.15 16.97
N ILE A 364 -16.48 -6.07 16.58
CA ILE A 364 -17.57 -5.84 17.55
C ILE A 364 -17.66 -6.99 18.55
N THR A 365 -18.25 -6.71 19.71
CA THR A 365 -18.50 -7.67 20.78
C THR A 365 -19.14 -8.93 20.21
N SER A 366 -18.69 -10.10 20.68
CA SER A 366 -19.01 -11.47 20.19
C SER A 366 -18.20 -12.00 19.01
N TYR A 367 -17.47 -11.14 18.28
CA TYR A 367 -16.68 -11.55 17.11
C TYR A 367 -15.18 -11.42 17.35
N LYS A 368 -14.39 -12.27 16.70
CA LYS A 368 -12.92 -12.18 16.60
C LYS A 368 -12.48 -12.36 15.14
N LYS A 369 -11.26 -11.90 14.86
CA LYS A 369 -10.64 -12.01 13.54
C LYS A 369 -10.49 -13.49 13.16
N ALA A 370 -10.90 -13.82 11.95
CA ALA A 370 -10.60 -15.08 11.29
C ALA A 370 -9.19 -15.02 10.67
N SER A 371 -8.74 -16.13 10.08
CA SER A 371 -7.44 -16.21 9.41
C SER A 371 -7.30 -15.33 8.16
N ASP A 372 -8.42 -14.82 7.62
CA ASP A 372 -8.47 -13.91 6.48
C ASP A 372 -8.62 -12.43 6.91
N GLU A 373 -8.33 -12.12 8.18
CA GLU A 373 -8.45 -10.79 8.80
C GLU A 373 -9.89 -10.24 8.88
N THR A 374 -10.91 -11.04 8.55
CA THR A 374 -12.32 -10.63 8.69
C THR A 374 -12.86 -10.93 10.09
N CYS A 375 -13.74 -10.07 10.62
CA CYS A 375 -14.44 -10.32 11.89
C CYS A 375 -15.63 -11.27 11.72
N SER A 376 -15.32 -12.52 11.39
CA SER A 376 -16.31 -13.53 11.02
C SER A 376 -16.34 -14.75 11.96
N THR A 377 -15.43 -14.86 12.92
CA THR A 377 -15.45 -15.96 13.92
C THR A 377 -15.97 -15.48 15.26
N CYS A 378 -16.51 -16.38 16.08
CA CYS A 378 -17.03 -16.02 17.39
C CYS A 378 -15.95 -16.07 18.47
N VAL A 379 -15.98 -15.13 19.41
CA VAL A 379 -15.20 -15.23 20.65
C VAL A 379 -15.66 -16.41 21.49
N ASP A 380 -14.82 -16.83 22.42
CA ASP A 380 -15.15 -17.96 23.31
C ASP A 380 -16.38 -17.60 24.16
N GLY A 381 -17.25 -18.59 24.40
CA GLY A 381 -18.57 -18.37 25.00
C GLY A 381 -19.66 -17.88 24.02
N TYR A 382 -19.36 -17.82 22.72
CA TYR A 382 -20.34 -17.54 21.66
C TYR A 382 -20.29 -18.61 20.56
N LEU A 383 -21.46 -18.93 19.99
CA LEU A 383 -21.65 -19.88 18.91
C LEU A 383 -22.29 -19.20 17.70
N MET A 384 -21.80 -19.52 16.50
CA MET A 384 -22.38 -19.02 15.26
C MET A 384 -23.72 -19.69 14.98
N VAL A 385 -24.80 -18.91 15.00
CA VAL A 385 -26.18 -19.35 14.71
C VAL A 385 -26.79 -18.41 13.69
N GLY A 386 -26.95 -18.89 12.45
CA GLY A 386 -27.53 -18.11 11.36
C GLY A 386 -26.71 -16.86 11.01
N MET A 387 -25.38 -17.02 10.84
CA MET A 387 -24.40 -15.93 10.57
C MET A 387 -24.23 -14.89 11.70
N VAL A 388 -24.80 -15.14 12.88
CA VAL A 388 -24.68 -14.27 14.06
C VAL A 388 -24.02 -15.04 15.19
N CYS A 389 -23.03 -14.44 15.85
CA CYS A 389 -22.45 -14.99 17.07
C CYS A 389 -23.43 -14.78 18.23
N LYS A 390 -24.07 -15.87 18.68
CA LYS A 390 -24.99 -15.87 19.82
C LYS A 390 -24.27 -16.37 21.05
N LYS A 391 -24.48 -15.70 22.18
CA LYS A 391 -23.89 -16.11 23.46
C LYS A 391 -24.39 -17.51 23.82
N CYS A 392 -23.50 -18.35 24.34
CA CYS A 392 -23.87 -19.60 24.98
C CYS A 392 -24.79 -19.34 26.18
N GLU A 393 -25.52 -20.37 26.59
CA GLU A 393 -26.28 -20.41 27.84
C GLU A 393 -25.36 -20.09 29.03
N GLN A 394 -25.90 -19.50 30.09
CA GLN A 394 -25.12 -18.80 31.12
C GLN A 394 -24.18 -19.73 31.90
N THR A 395 -24.48 -21.03 31.98
CA THR A 395 -23.67 -22.02 32.70
C THR A 395 -22.53 -22.59 31.84
N CYS A 396 -22.61 -22.43 30.52
CA CYS A 396 -21.56 -22.86 29.60
C CYS A 396 -20.42 -21.82 29.55
N ALA A 397 -19.18 -22.26 29.74
CA ALA A 397 -18.01 -21.46 29.36
C ALA A 397 -17.82 -21.45 27.83
N THR A 398 -18.06 -22.59 27.18
CA THR A 398 -18.12 -22.73 25.72
C THR A 398 -19.25 -23.68 25.32
N CYS A 399 -19.80 -23.56 24.11
CA CYS A 399 -20.89 -24.40 23.61
C CYS A 399 -20.69 -24.82 22.15
N SER A 400 -21.35 -25.90 21.74
CA SER A 400 -21.33 -26.44 20.37
C SER A 400 -22.70 -27.01 20.01
N GLN A 401 -23.02 -27.16 18.72
CA GLN A 401 -24.32 -27.64 18.20
C GLN A 401 -25.51 -26.69 18.46
N SER A 402 -25.69 -26.20 19.68
CA SER A 402 -26.63 -25.14 20.05
C SER A 402 -26.07 -24.29 21.19
N ILE A 403 -26.74 -23.17 21.51
CA ILE A 403 -26.31 -22.30 22.61
C ILE A 403 -26.43 -22.98 23.99
N GLU A 404 -27.25 -24.03 24.11
CA GLU A 404 -27.52 -24.75 25.37
C GLU A 404 -26.64 -26.00 25.55
N LYS A 405 -25.93 -26.43 24.51
CA LYS A 405 -25.10 -27.64 24.54
C LYS A 405 -23.65 -27.28 24.82
N CYS A 406 -23.28 -27.32 26.09
CA CYS A 406 -21.98 -26.90 26.56
C CYS A 406 -20.87 -27.86 26.10
N THR A 407 -19.67 -27.32 25.85
CA THR A 407 -18.43 -28.10 25.67
C THR A 407 -17.47 -27.93 26.84
N SER A 408 -17.64 -26.85 27.61
CA SER A 408 -17.00 -26.65 28.91
C SER A 408 -17.93 -25.83 29.80
N CYS A 409 -17.73 -25.95 31.11
CA CYS A 409 -18.51 -25.26 32.12
C CYS A 409 -17.72 -24.11 32.74
N ILE A 410 -18.43 -23.10 33.24
CA ILE A 410 -17.80 -22.09 34.12
C ILE A 410 -17.34 -22.75 35.42
N ASP A 411 -16.33 -22.18 36.10
CA ASP A 411 -15.62 -22.82 37.24
C ASP A 411 -16.51 -23.36 38.37
N SER A 412 -17.71 -22.80 38.55
CA SER A 412 -18.67 -23.21 39.60
C SER A 412 -19.64 -24.31 39.16
N HIS A 413 -19.45 -24.90 37.98
CA HIS A 413 -20.32 -25.91 37.41
C HIS A 413 -19.52 -27.10 36.85
N THR A 414 -20.16 -28.25 36.79
CA THR A 414 -19.62 -29.48 36.23
C THR A 414 -20.52 -30.00 35.11
N MET A 415 -19.92 -30.61 34.10
CA MET A 415 -20.67 -31.13 32.95
C MET A 415 -21.52 -32.33 33.35
N SER A 416 -22.77 -32.37 32.84
CA SER A 416 -23.64 -33.55 32.93
C SER A 416 -23.58 -34.41 31.67
N ILE A 417 -24.14 -35.63 31.75
CA ILE A 417 -24.37 -36.49 30.60
C ILE A 417 -25.32 -35.88 29.53
N ASN A 418 -26.06 -34.82 29.87
CA ASN A 418 -26.98 -34.15 28.95
C ASN A 418 -26.32 -33.01 28.14
N GLN A 419 -25.00 -32.80 28.31
CA GLN A 419 -24.24 -31.63 27.81
C GLN A 419 -24.78 -30.30 28.33
N THR A 420 -25.24 -30.30 29.57
CA THR A 420 -25.57 -29.10 30.36
C THR A 420 -24.57 -28.99 31.50
N CYS A 421 -24.37 -27.78 32.02
CA CYS A 421 -23.50 -27.55 33.16
C CYS A 421 -24.34 -27.44 34.42
N GLU A 422 -24.17 -28.39 35.34
CA GLU A 422 -24.86 -28.44 36.62
C GLU A 422 -24.01 -27.73 37.66
N LYS A 423 -24.64 -27.01 38.59
CA LYS A 423 -23.91 -26.30 39.63
C LYS A 423 -23.18 -27.28 40.55
N ASN A 424 -21.95 -26.92 40.92
CA ASN A 424 -21.14 -27.72 41.83
C ASN A 424 -21.81 -27.85 43.21
N CYS A 425 -21.50 -28.93 43.89
CA CYS A 425 -22.10 -29.27 45.18
C CYS A 425 -21.72 -28.27 46.27
N THR A 426 -22.61 -28.05 47.23
CA THR A 426 -22.30 -27.26 48.41
C THR A 426 -21.40 -28.06 49.35
N GLY A 427 -20.09 -27.78 49.33
CA GLY A 427 -19.08 -28.45 50.16
C GLY A 427 -18.09 -29.29 49.33
N GLU A 428 -17.11 -29.87 50.00
CA GLU A 428 -16.15 -30.77 49.34
C GLU A 428 -16.85 -32.08 48.99
N LEU A 429 -16.83 -32.45 47.71
CA LEU A 429 -17.37 -33.73 47.26
C LEU A 429 -16.44 -34.85 47.78
N GLU A 430 -16.96 -35.82 48.53
CA GLU A 430 -16.18 -36.96 49.02
C GLU A 430 -16.06 -38.05 47.94
N ASP A 431 -15.07 -38.93 48.06
CA ASP A 431 -14.95 -40.09 47.17
C ASP A 431 -16.19 -40.99 47.27
N GLY A 432 -16.63 -41.51 46.11
CA GLY A 432 -17.86 -42.31 46.01
C GLY A 432 -19.14 -41.48 46.05
N LYS A 433 -19.05 -40.14 45.98
CA LYS A 433 -20.19 -39.22 45.81
C LYS A 433 -20.19 -38.57 44.44
N ALA A 434 -21.38 -38.27 43.94
CA ALA A 434 -21.63 -37.50 42.73
C ALA A 434 -22.48 -36.27 43.05
N CYS A 435 -22.50 -35.30 42.12
CA CYS A 435 -23.26 -34.08 42.31
C CYS A 435 -24.55 -34.06 41.49
N ASN A 436 -25.67 -33.75 42.12
CA ASN A 436 -26.93 -33.55 41.42
C ASN A 436 -27.67 -32.37 42.03
N ASP A 437 -27.89 -31.31 41.25
CA ASP A 437 -28.59 -30.09 41.67
C ASP A 437 -28.09 -29.55 43.03
N GLU A 438 -26.79 -29.24 43.09
CA GLU A 438 -26.07 -28.78 44.29
C GLU A 438 -25.95 -29.78 45.46
N LYS A 439 -26.62 -30.95 45.37
CA LYS A 439 -26.66 -31.95 46.43
C LYS A 439 -25.70 -33.10 46.15
N THR A 440 -25.03 -33.55 47.20
CA THR A 440 -24.21 -34.76 47.19
C THR A 440 -25.11 -36.00 47.23
N VAL A 441 -24.97 -36.88 46.25
CA VAL A 441 -25.67 -38.17 46.19
C VAL A 441 -24.66 -39.32 46.13
N ASP A 442 -25.07 -40.50 46.59
CA ASP A 442 -24.25 -41.71 46.42
C ASP A 442 -24.09 -42.07 44.94
N CYS A 443 -22.89 -42.48 44.56
CA CYS A 443 -22.65 -42.96 43.20
C CYS A 443 -23.35 -44.29 42.91
N GLY A 444 -23.70 -44.51 41.65
CA GLY A 444 -24.40 -45.71 41.18
C GLY A 444 -25.93 -45.60 41.16
N GLY A 445 -26.49 -44.43 41.44
CA GLY A 445 -27.93 -44.18 41.41
C GLY A 445 -28.47 -43.90 40.00
N ASN A 446 -29.75 -44.21 39.75
CA ASN A 446 -30.39 -44.00 38.45
C ASN A 446 -30.48 -42.52 38.02
N ASP A 447 -30.52 -41.59 38.98
CA ASP A 447 -30.65 -40.15 38.72
C ASP A 447 -29.28 -39.45 38.67
N GLN A 448 -28.17 -40.19 38.67
CA GLN A 448 -26.82 -39.62 38.61
C GLN A 448 -26.50 -39.13 37.20
N ILE A 449 -26.36 -37.80 37.07
CA ILE A 449 -26.09 -37.14 35.79
C ILE A 449 -24.67 -36.58 35.67
N THR A 450 -23.89 -36.54 36.75
CA THR A 450 -22.48 -36.11 36.77
C THR A 450 -21.56 -37.26 37.15
N ALA A 451 -20.27 -37.15 36.83
CA ALA A 451 -19.28 -38.18 37.17
C ALA A 451 -19.12 -38.33 38.69
N CYS A 452 -18.94 -39.57 39.12
CA CYS A 452 -18.56 -39.90 40.48
C CYS A 452 -17.14 -39.40 40.78
N LYS A 453 -16.90 -38.85 41.98
CA LYS A 453 -15.55 -38.55 42.43
C LYS A 453 -14.85 -39.83 42.88
N CYS A 454 -13.77 -40.20 42.20
CA CYS A 454 -12.96 -41.39 42.45
C CYS A 454 -11.48 -41.00 42.47
N GLU A 455 -11.06 -40.24 43.49
CA GLU A 455 -9.78 -39.49 43.49
C GLU A 455 -9.56 -38.73 42.16
N ASP A 456 -8.53 -39.11 41.39
CA ASP A 456 -8.13 -38.48 40.14
C ASP A 456 -8.79 -39.12 38.89
N THR A 457 -9.52 -40.22 39.05
CA THR A 457 -10.09 -40.95 37.90
C THR A 457 -11.41 -40.34 37.45
N ALA A 458 -11.45 -39.94 36.19
CA ALA A 458 -12.58 -39.24 35.60
C ALA A 458 -13.64 -40.20 35.03
N ASN A 459 -14.85 -39.66 34.80
CA ASN A 459 -15.93 -40.30 34.04
C ASN A 459 -16.47 -41.63 34.62
N CYS A 460 -16.19 -41.92 35.89
CA CYS A 460 -16.78 -43.06 36.58
C CYS A 460 -18.27 -42.81 36.88
N PHE A 461 -19.12 -43.81 36.64
CA PHE A 461 -20.46 -43.86 37.22
C PHE A 461 -20.40 -44.30 38.69
N LYS A 462 -19.48 -45.22 39.00
CA LYS A 462 -19.23 -45.72 40.35
C LYS A 462 -17.75 -46.08 40.51
N CYS A 463 -17.16 -45.78 41.67
CA CYS A 463 -15.78 -46.17 41.98
C CYS A 463 -15.70 -47.66 42.33
N ASP A 464 -14.55 -48.28 42.06
CA ASP A 464 -14.28 -49.66 42.48
C ASP A 464 -14.16 -49.73 44.02
N SER A 465 -14.79 -50.75 44.60
CA SER A 465 -14.87 -50.91 46.06
C SER A 465 -13.53 -51.32 46.71
N SER A 466 -12.58 -51.81 45.92
CA SER A 466 -11.25 -52.27 46.37
C SER A 466 -10.16 -51.23 46.12
N ASP A 467 -10.35 -50.32 45.16
CA ASP A 467 -9.40 -49.27 44.78
C ASP A 467 -10.17 -48.05 44.25
N ASN A 468 -10.31 -47.01 45.08
CA ASN A 468 -11.02 -45.77 44.75
C ASN A 468 -10.38 -44.98 43.59
N LYS A 469 -9.19 -45.36 43.12
CA LYS A 469 -8.55 -44.81 41.91
C LYS A 469 -9.03 -45.46 40.62
N LYS A 470 -9.98 -46.39 40.68
CA LYS A 470 -10.50 -47.13 39.53
C LYS A 470 -12.00 -46.99 39.44
N CYS A 471 -12.54 -47.06 38.23
CA CYS A 471 -13.98 -47.14 38.05
C CYS A 471 -14.43 -48.60 38.18
N GLU A 472 -15.58 -48.83 38.82
CA GLU A 472 -16.34 -50.08 38.72
C GLU A 472 -17.16 -50.08 37.41
N SER A 473 -17.67 -48.92 37.03
CA SER A 473 -18.45 -48.70 35.81
C SER A 473 -18.31 -47.26 35.33
N CYS A 474 -18.51 -47.03 34.02
CA CYS A 474 -18.40 -45.71 33.41
C CYS A 474 -19.75 -44.99 33.28
N MET A 475 -19.72 -43.66 33.23
CA MET A 475 -20.86 -42.85 32.82
C MET A 475 -21.32 -43.25 31.41
N THR A 476 -22.60 -42.99 31.11
CA THR A 476 -23.16 -43.27 29.77
C THR A 476 -22.31 -42.63 28.67
N GLY A 477 -21.96 -43.44 27.65
CA GLY A 477 -21.19 -42.99 26.50
C GLY A 477 -19.69 -43.31 26.55
N TYR A 478 -19.16 -43.80 27.66
CA TYR A 478 -17.75 -44.17 27.81
C TYR A 478 -17.52 -45.68 27.78
N LYS A 479 -16.40 -46.09 27.19
CA LYS A 479 -15.93 -47.48 27.17
C LYS A 479 -15.23 -47.79 28.48
N PHE A 480 -15.66 -48.88 29.11
CA PHE A 480 -14.99 -49.45 30.25
C PHE A 480 -13.85 -50.37 29.79
N VAL A 481 -12.60 -49.91 29.94
CA VAL A 481 -11.40 -50.67 29.57
C VAL A 481 -10.41 -50.60 30.72
N ASN A 482 -9.95 -51.75 31.22
CA ASN A 482 -8.97 -51.83 32.31
C ASN A 482 -9.34 -50.99 33.55
N GLN A 483 -10.64 -50.93 33.90
CA GLN A 483 -11.17 -50.14 35.03
C GLN A 483 -10.99 -48.62 34.89
N GLN A 484 -10.92 -48.13 33.65
CA GLN A 484 -10.84 -46.71 33.28
C GLN A 484 -11.89 -46.34 32.22
N CYS A 485 -12.21 -45.04 32.13
CA CYS A 485 -13.31 -44.48 31.35
C CYS A 485 -12.85 -43.32 30.45
N ASP A 486 -11.75 -43.51 29.73
CA ASP A 486 -11.06 -42.42 29.00
C ASP A 486 -11.45 -42.31 27.52
N SER A 487 -12.27 -43.23 27.00
CA SER A 487 -12.64 -43.28 25.58
C SER A 487 -14.13 -43.47 25.36
N CYS A 488 -14.63 -42.99 24.22
CA CYS A 488 -16.06 -43.04 23.89
C CYS A 488 -16.50 -44.38 23.31
N MET A 489 -17.72 -44.79 23.65
CA MET A 489 -18.43 -45.91 23.04
C MET A 489 -18.63 -45.67 21.54
N ASP A 490 -18.80 -46.75 20.79
CA ASP A 490 -19.18 -46.62 19.37
C ASP A 490 -20.51 -45.85 19.30
N VAL A 491 -20.65 -44.95 18.32
CA VAL A 491 -21.71 -43.93 18.17
C VAL A 491 -21.67 -42.70 19.09
N TYR A 492 -20.69 -42.62 20.00
CA TYR A 492 -20.41 -41.42 20.79
C TYR A 492 -19.18 -40.69 20.24
N THR A 493 -19.16 -39.37 20.34
CA THR A 493 -18.04 -38.53 19.90
C THR A 493 -17.48 -37.74 21.08
N ALA A 494 -16.15 -37.61 21.12
CA ALA A 494 -15.47 -36.79 22.12
C ALA A 494 -15.73 -35.30 21.85
N VAL A 495 -16.28 -34.60 22.84
CA VAL A 495 -16.47 -33.14 22.86
C VAL A 495 -15.80 -32.63 24.13
N GLY A 496 -14.60 -32.05 23.99
CA GLY A 496 -13.72 -31.83 25.14
C GLY A 496 -13.28 -33.16 25.75
N THR A 497 -13.45 -33.32 27.06
CA THR A 497 -13.20 -34.57 27.78
C THR A 497 -14.42 -35.51 27.84
N PHE A 498 -15.52 -35.15 27.16
CA PHE A 498 -16.81 -35.82 27.30
C PHE A 498 -17.25 -36.64 26.11
N CYS A 499 -17.96 -37.75 26.36
CA CYS A 499 -18.50 -38.60 25.31
C CYS A 499 -19.99 -38.36 25.09
N VAL A 500 -20.34 -37.84 23.91
CA VAL A 500 -21.67 -37.37 23.56
C VAL A 500 -22.32 -38.24 22.49
N LEU A 501 -23.58 -38.63 22.69
CA LEU A 501 -24.38 -39.29 21.67
C LEU A 501 -24.72 -38.28 20.56
N GLN A 502 -24.23 -38.48 19.34
CA GLN A 502 -24.68 -37.68 18.21
C GLN A 502 -26.01 -38.21 17.67
N SER A 503 -27.00 -37.33 17.55
CA SER A 503 -28.21 -37.63 16.78
C SER A 503 -27.82 -37.89 15.33
N GLN A 504 -28.07 -39.10 14.83
CA GLN A 504 -27.81 -39.47 13.44
C GLN A 504 -28.54 -38.50 12.48
N THR A 505 -27.78 -37.60 11.84
CA THR A 505 -28.15 -37.11 10.51
C THR A 505 -27.65 -38.15 9.48
N PRO A 506 -28.48 -38.57 8.51
CA PRO A 506 -28.05 -39.57 7.54
C PRO A 506 -26.92 -39.05 6.63
N GLY A 507 -25.74 -39.64 6.79
CA GLY A 507 -24.77 -39.84 5.71
C GLY A 507 -23.85 -38.67 5.35
N ALA A 508 -22.66 -38.63 5.94
CA ALA A 508 -21.42 -38.34 5.21
C ALA A 508 -20.25 -39.01 5.96
N ASN A 509 -19.71 -40.09 5.38
CA ASN A 509 -18.47 -40.70 5.84
C ASN A 509 -17.32 -39.70 5.65
N LEU A 510 -16.68 -39.27 6.72
CA LEU A 510 -15.29 -38.84 6.71
C LEU A 510 -14.61 -39.30 8.00
N SER A 511 -13.89 -40.40 7.87
CA SER A 511 -12.95 -40.94 8.85
C SER A 511 -11.81 -39.96 9.09
N GLY A 512 -11.35 -39.87 10.34
CA GLY A 512 -10.47 -38.83 10.86
C GLY A 512 -9.08 -38.75 10.21
N GLY A 513 -8.56 -37.52 10.23
CA GLY A 513 -7.18 -37.16 9.90
C GLY A 513 -7.00 -35.66 10.11
N THR A 514 -6.13 -35.31 11.07
CA THR A 514 -5.37 -34.06 11.27
C THR A 514 -6.04 -32.73 10.87
N ILE A 515 -6.21 -31.86 11.88
CA ILE A 515 -6.51 -30.44 11.74
C ILE A 515 -5.52 -29.81 10.75
N ALA A 516 -5.95 -29.61 9.51
CA ALA A 516 -5.30 -28.78 8.51
C ALA A 516 -6.38 -27.85 7.94
N GLY A 517 -6.12 -26.54 8.04
CA GLY A 517 -7.07 -25.50 7.69
C GLY A 517 -7.63 -25.67 6.28
N ILE A 518 -8.95 -25.68 6.18
CA ILE A 518 -9.63 -25.52 4.88
C ILE A 518 -9.81 -24.02 4.70
N VAL A 519 -8.90 -23.42 3.93
CA VAL A 519 -9.14 -22.17 3.22
C VAL A 519 -10.26 -22.46 2.22
N ILE A 520 -11.46 -21.96 2.49
CA ILE A 520 -12.52 -21.93 1.47
C ILE A 520 -12.07 -20.88 0.46
N ALA A 521 -11.51 -21.35 -0.65
CA ALA A 521 -11.30 -20.53 -1.82
C ALA A 521 -12.67 -20.00 -2.28
N VAL A 522 -12.91 -18.72 -2.02
CA VAL A 522 -14.03 -17.98 -2.61
C VAL A 522 -13.73 -17.87 -4.10
N LEU A 523 -14.41 -18.69 -4.89
CA LEU A 523 -14.53 -18.47 -6.33
C LEU A 523 -15.36 -17.19 -6.52
N VAL A 524 -14.66 -16.08 -6.68
CA VAL A 524 -15.21 -14.85 -7.23
C VAL A 524 -15.55 -15.13 -8.70
N VAL A 525 -16.82 -15.45 -8.95
CA VAL A 525 -17.38 -15.40 -10.29
C VAL A 525 -17.58 -13.93 -10.64
N VAL A 526 -16.63 -13.37 -11.38
CA VAL A 526 -16.87 -12.15 -12.15
C VAL A 526 -17.78 -12.54 -13.31
N GLY A 527 -19.02 -12.06 -13.26
CA GLY A 527 -19.99 -12.20 -14.34
C GLY A 527 -21.09 -11.17 -14.14
N GLY A 528 -20.90 -9.99 -14.74
CA GLY A 528 -21.92 -8.96 -14.82
C GLY A 528 -23.12 -9.35 -15.70
N ALA A 529 -24.06 -8.42 -15.74
CA ALA A 529 -25.31 -8.40 -16.51
C ALA A 529 -26.51 -9.05 -15.81
N GLY A 530 -27.36 -8.17 -15.25
CA GLY A 530 -28.66 -8.52 -14.74
C GLY A 530 -29.61 -9.00 -15.84
N VAL A 531 -30.38 -10.04 -15.49
CA VAL A 531 -31.67 -10.33 -16.12
C VAL A 531 -32.61 -10.76 -15.01
N ILE A 532 -33.67 -9.98 -14.84
CA ILE A 532 -34.82 -10.24 -13.97
C ILE A 532 -35.49 -11.53 -14.44
N PHE A 533 -35.54 -12.58 -13.61
CA PHE A 533 -36.44 -13.71 -13.82
C PHE A 533 -37.47 -13.78 -12.68
N TRP A 534 -38.69 -13.43 -13.07
CA TRP A 534 -39.89 -13.31 -12.26
C TRP A 534 -40.48 -14.71 -12.01
N TYR A 535 -40.31 -15.28 -10.82
CA TYR A 535 -41.04 -16.50 -10.43
C TYR A 535 -42.19 -16.16 -9.49
N ILE A 536 -43.39 -16.26 -10.06
CA ILE A 536 -44.68 -16.18 -9.38
C ILE A 536 -44.76 -17.30 -8.34
N LYS A 537 -44.72 -16.96 -7.04
CA LYS A 537 -45.24 -17.84 -5.99
C LYS A 537 -46.65 -17.37 -5.62
N LYS A 538 -47.62 -18.02 -6.23
CA LYS A 538 -49.04 -17.94 -5.92
C LYS A 538 -49.27 -18.47 -4.50
N SER A 539 -49.39 -17.58 -3.51
CA SER A 539 -49.93 -17.91 -2.18
C SER A 539 -51.39 -17.47 -2.12
N LYS A 540 -52.30 -18.45 -1.97
CA LYS A 540 -53.69 -18.20 -1.58
C LYS A 540 -53.68 -17.71 -0.14
N VAL A 541 -54.15 -16.49 0.09
CA VAL A 541 -54.62 -16.03 1.40
C VAL A 541 -56.11 -15.73 1.25
N ASN A 542 -56.94 -16.53 1.91
CA ASN A 542 -58.31 -16.17 2.23
C ASN A 542 -58.25 -15.03 3.24
N GLN A 543 -58.81 -13.87 2.88
CA GLN A 543 -59.40 -12.97 3.85
C GLN A 543 -60.69 -12.40 3.27
N GLU A 544 -61.74 -12.66 4.03
CA GLU A 544 -63.11 -12.23 3.85
C GLU A 544 -63.27 -10.77 4.34
N ILE A 545 -64.26 -10.09 3.76
CA ILE A 545 -65.05 -8.97 4.31
C ILE A 545 -64.76 -7.53 3.81
N GLU A 546 -65.85 -7.01 3.23
CA GLU A 546 -66.34 -5.62 3.09
C GLU A 546 -65.86 -4.69 1.96
N MET A 547 -66.73 -4.59 0.94
CA MET A 547 -66.84 -3.44 0.04
C MET A 547 -67.64 -2.30 0.68
N PRO A 548 -67.31 -1.05 0.35
CA PRO A 548 -68.33 -0.07 -0.01
C PRO A 548 -68.17 0.42 -1.45
N LYS A 549 -69.32 0.56 -2.07
CA LYS A 549 -69.58 1.10 -3.42
C LYS A 549 -69.10 2.55 -3.54
N SER A 550 -68.57 2.92 -4.72
CA SER A 550 -69.12 4.06 -5.45
C SER A 550 -68.78 3.98 -6.95
N ASN A 551 -69.83 3.81 -7.75
CA ASN A 551 -69.89 4.27 -9.13
C ASN A 551 -69.62 5.78 -9.17
N ILE A 552 -69.09 6.28 -10.29
CA ILE A 552 -69.83 7.15 -11.23
C ILE A 552 -68.91 7.58 -12.38
N LYS A 553 -69.40 7.25 -13.58
CA LYS A 553 -69.25 7.84 -14.92
C LYS A 553 -67.89 7.90 -15.60
#